data_AF-A0A3D2J3K4-F1
#
_entry.id   AF-A0A3D2J3K4-F1
#
_cell.length_a   1.000
_cell.length_b   1.000
_cell.length_c   1.000
_cell.angle_alpha   90.00
_cell.angle_beta   90.00
_cell.angle_gamma   90.00
#
_symmetry.space_group_name_H-M   'P 1'
#
loop_
_entity.id
_entity.type
_entity.pdbx_description
1 polymer ?
#
loop_
_entity_poly.entity_id
_entity_poly.type
_entity_poly.pdbx_seq_one_letter_code
_entity_poly.pdbx_strand_id
1 'polypeptide(L)' 'MVHEEDELLTVREVARRLRVDDTTVRRWIKNGVLEAITLPHQGSRQAYRVRSSTLKTLLASPPPAES' A
#
# COMPACT_ATOMS: atom_id res chain seq x y z
N MET A 1 23.03 -1.52 11.40
CA MET A 1 21.99 -0.97 10.50
C MET A 1 20.91 -2.02 10.42
N VAL A 2 19.70 -1.72 10.87
CA VAL A 2 18.63 -2.72 11.02
C VAL A 2 18.30 -3.23 9.62
N HIS A 3 18.51 -4.53 9.37
CA HIS A 3 17.89 -5.20 8.24
C HIS A 3 16.40 -5.28 8.59
N GLU A 4 15.68 -4.19 8.33
CA GLU A 4 14.24 -4.14 8.52
C GLU A 4 13.65 -5.05 7.46
N GLU A 5 13.31 -6.27 7.87
CA GLU A 5 12.42 -7.15 7.13
C GLU A 5 11.22 -6.28 6.72
N ASP A 6 11.14 -5.95 5.43
CA ASP A 6 10.20 -4.93 4.96
C ASP A 6 8.77 -5.42 5.20
N GLU A 7 8.19 -4.94 6.31
CA GLU A 7 6.92 -5.42 6.83
C GLU A 7 5.84 -5.34 5.74
N LEU A 8 5.23 -6.47 5.43
CA LEU A 8 4.21 -6.57 4.39
C LEU A 8 2.82 -6.33 4.96
N LEU A 9 2.28 -5.16 4.66
CA LEU A 9 0.97 -4.71 5.12
C LEU A 9 -0.14 -5.22 4.22
N THR A 10 -1.27 -5.59 4.83
CA THR A 10 -2.54 -5.74 4.14
C THR A 10 -3.07 -4.38 3.68
N VAL A 11 -3.97 -4.42 2.70
CA VAL A 11 -4.80 -3.28 2.30
C VAL A 11 -5.46 -2.60 3.50
N ARG A 12 -5.96 -3.37 4.46
CA ARG A 12 -6.66 -2.85 5.63
C ARG A 12 -5.74 -2.12 6.60
N GLU A 13 -4.51 -2.59 6.77
CA GLU A 13 -3.51 -1.92 7.60
C GLU A 13 -3.08 -0.60 6.97
N VAL A 14 -2.87 -0.58 5.65
CA VAL A 14 -2.58 0.65 4.90
C VAL A 14 -3.74 1.65 5.03
N ALA A 15 -4.98 1.19 4.84
CA ALA A 15 -6.18 1.99 4.96
C ALA A 15 -6.28 2.68 6.33
N ARG A 16 -6.04 1.93 7.42
CA ARG A 16 -6.02 2.50 8.78
C ARG A 16 -4.91 3.52 8.98
N ARG A 17 -3.70 3.26 8.48
CA ARG A 17 -2.55 4.17 8.64
C ARG A 17 -2.75 5.48 7.87
N LEU A 18 -3.35 5.42 6.68
CA LEU A 18 -3.65 6.59 5.85
C LEU A 18 -5.01 7.23 6.13
N ARG A 19 -5.84 6.61 6.98
CA ARG A 19 -7.22 7.03 7.27
C ARG A 19 -8.12 7.13 6.02
N VAL A 20 -7.98 6.18 5.11
CA VAL A 20 -8.80 6.04 3.90
C VAL A 20 -9.55 4.72 3.91
N ASP A 21 -10.52 4.55 3.01
CA ASP A 21 -11.24 3.28 2.85
C ASP A 21 -10.41 2.23 2.10
N ASP A 22 -10.61 0.95 2.42
CA ASP A 22 -9.97 -0.20 1.74
C ASP A 22 -10.15 -0.17 0.21
N THR A 23 -11.30 0.30 -0.28
CA THR A 23 -11.58 0.44 -1.71
C THR A 23 -10.72 1.51 -2.37
N THR A 24 -10.38 2.58 -1.63
CA THR A 24 -9.48 3.65 -2.10
C THR A 24 -8.08 3.12 -2.27
N VAL A 25 -7.58 2.36 -1.28
CA VAL A 25 -6.27 1.69 -1.35
C VAL A 25 -6.22 0.72 -2.55
N ARG A 26 -7.26 -0.10 -2.74
CA ARG A 26 -7.34 -1.00 -3.91
C ARG A 26 -7.36 -0.23 -5.23
N ARG A 27 -8.05 0.90 -5.31
CA ARG A 27 -8.08 1.76 -6.50
C ARG A 27 -6.70 2.34 -6.80
N TRP A 28 -5.98 2.80 -5.78
CA TRP A 28 -4.61 3.30 -5.94
C TRP A 28 -3.65 2.21 -6.41
N ILE A 29 -3.77 0.99 -5.90
CA ILE A 29 -2.98 -0.15 -6.39
C ILE A 29 -3.29 -0.44 -7.86
N LYS A 30 -4.57 -0.51 -8.22
CA LYS A 30 -5.00 -0.75 -9.61
C LYS A 30 -4.56 0.35 -10.58
N ASN A 31 -4.54 1.59 -10.12
CA ASN A 31 -4.13 2.75 -10.93
C ASN A 31 -2.61 2.98 -10.91
N GLY A 32 -1.83 2.15 -10.22
CA GLY A 32 -0.37 2.29 -10.12
C GLY A 32 0.12 3.41 -9.19
N VAL A 33 -0.78 4.05 -8.43
CA VAL A 33 -0.44 5.09 -7.44
C VAL A 33 0.23 4.46 -6.21
N LEU A 34 -0.14 3.23 -5.87
CA LEU A 34 0.42 2.49 -4.73
C LEU A 34 1.01 1.16 -5.19
N GLU A 35 2.32 0.98 -5.03
CA GLU A 35 2.98 -0.28 -5.34
C GLU A 35 2.56 -1.38 -4.36
N ALA A 36 2.15 -2.53 -4.89
CA ALA A 36 1.77 -3.69 -4.07
C ALA A 36 2.16 -5.01 -4.75
N ILE A 37 2.59 -5.96 -3.92
CA ILE A 37 2.79 -7.36 -4.29
C ILE A 37 1.42 -8.03 -4.35
N THR A 38 1.10 -8.59 -5.51
CA THR A 38 -0.12 -9.38 -5.70
C THR A 38 0.17 -10.82 -5.28
N LEU A 39 -0.59 -11.34 -4.32
CA LEU A 39 -0.48 -12.73 -3.91
C LEU A 39 -1.25 -13.65 -4.87
N PRO A 40 -0.80 -14.90 -5.07
CA PRO A 40 -1.60 -15.90 -5.78
C PRO A 40 -2.95 -16.07 -5.07
N HIS A 41 -4.02 -16.27 -5.86
CA HIS A 41 -5.39 -16.30 -5.35
C HIS A 41 -5.58 -17.38 -4.26
N GLN A 42 -5.80 -16.97 -3.00
CA GLN A 42 -6.45 -17.81 -2.00
C GLN A 42 -7.94 -17.47 -1.96
N GLY A 43 -8.76 -18.28 -2.63
CA GLY A 43 -10.22 -18.12 -2.64
C GLY A 43 -10.73 -17.05 -3.61
N SER A 44 -11.85 -16.40 -3.29
CA SER A 44 -12.61 -15.53 -4.23
C SER A 44 -12.08 -14.10 -4.38
N ARG A 45 -11.03 -13.69 -3.66
CA ARG A 45 -10.56 -12.29 -3.66
C ARG A 45 -9.04 -12.20 -3.81
N GLN A 46 -8.60 -11.33 -4.71
CA GLN A 46 -7.19 -10.99 -4.87
C GLN A 46 -6.66 -10.26 -3.62
N ALA A 47 -5.61 -10.83 -3.04
CA ALA A 47 -4.91 -10.29 -1.89
C ALA A 47 -3.69 -9.48 -2.34
N TYR A 48 -3.52 -8.31 -1.74
CA TYR A 48 -2.40 -7.42 -1.98
C TYR A 48 -1.58 -7.25 -0.71
N ARG A 49 -0.27 -7.12 -0.88
CA ARG A 49 0.68 -6.79 0.17
C ARG A 49 1.43 -5.53 -0.22
N VAL A 50 1.43 -4.55 0.68
CA VAL A 50 2.10 -3.27 0.49
C VAL A 50 3.30 -3.23 1.41
N ARG A 51 4.46 -2.88 0.85
CA ARG A 51 5.68 -2.70 1.63
C ARG A 51 5.54 -1.51 2.56
N SER A 52 5.91 -1.67 3.83
CA SER A 52 5.84 -0.60 4.82
C SER A 52 6.73 0.58 4.43
N SER A 53 7.86 0.32 3.76
CA SER A 53 8.71 1.35 3.16
C SER A 53 7.99 2.19 2.10
N THR A 54 7.25 1.57 1.18
CA THR A 54 6.44 2.28 0.18
C THR A 54 5.47 3.26 0.84
N LEU A 55 4.83 2.84 1.93
CA LEU A 55 3.94 3.70 2.70
C LEU A 55 4.68 4.86 3.36
N LYS A 56 5.83 4.60 3.99
CA LYS A 56 6.69 5.64 4.58
C LYS A 56 7.12 6.68 3.53
N THR A 57 7.49 6.24 2.32
CA THR A 57 7.86 7.13 1.22
C THR A 57 6.69 8.01 0.77
N LEU A 58 5.49 7.46 0.64
CA LEU A 58 4.28 8.22 0.31
C LEU A 58 3.89 9.25 1.38
N LEU A 59 4.22 9.00 2.64
CA LEU A 59 3.98 9.95 3.73
C LEU A 59 5.10 11.00 3.83
N ALA A 60 6.33 10.65 3.44
CA ALA A 60 7.48 11.53 3.48
C ALA A 60 7.54 12.51 2.30
N SER A 61 6.93 12.16 1.16
CA SER A 61 6.74 13.07 0.04
C SER A 61 5.25 13.41 -0.10
N PRO A 62 4.83 14.68 0.05
CA PRO A 62 3.52 15.05 -0.46
C PRO A 62 3.46 14.71 -1.96
N PRO A 63 2.30 14.31 -2.52
CA PRO A 63 2.15 14.24 -3.97
C PRO A 63 2.60 15.59 -4.54
N PRO A 64 3.33 15.63 -5.67
CA PRO A 64 3.74 16.89 -6.26
C PRO A 64 2.48 17.74 -6.40
N ALA A 65 2.45 18.84 -5.64
CA ALA A 65 1.38 19.81 -5.75
C ALA A 65 1.41 20.27 -7.21
N GLU A 66 0.41 19.84 -7.99
CA GLU A 66 0.15 20.43 -9.30
C GLU A 66 0.05 21.94 -9.08
N SER A 67 1.01 22.66 -9.67
CA SER A 67 1.12 24.12 -9.63
C SER A 67 0.23 24.76 -10.68
#